data_AF-A0A2D7HZA5-F1
#
_entry.id   AF-A0A2D7HZA5-F1
#
_cell.length_a   1.000
_cell.length_b   1.000
_cell.length_c   1.000
_cell.angle_alpha   90.00
_cell.angle_beta   90.00
_cell.angle_gamma   90.00
#
_symmetry.space_group_name_H-M   'P 1'
#
loop_
_entity.id
_entity.type
_entity.pdbx_description
1 polymer ?
#
loop_
_entity_poly.entity_id
_entity_poly.type
_entity_poly.pdbx_seq_one_letter_code
_entity_poly.pdbx_strand_id
1 'polypeptide(L)'
;MNDFDAVDAAHQQLVPRLNRLCEMAKAETEPEVLSFFQQIATQIEVAQDETDLMGPFMELSTSAFRGFQLSFEIAALLDEVLDHSSRISEVLARDSEEVH
;
A
#
# COMPACT_ATOMS: atom_id res chain seq x y z
N MET A 1 -19.20 -12.20 -14.70
CA MET A 1 -18.80 -11.18 -13.72
C MET A 1 -17.35 -11.51 -13.42
N ASN A 2 -16.41 -10.63 -13.76
CA ASN A 2 -15.02 -10.88 -13.44
C ASN A 2 -14.92 -10.55 -11.95
N ASP A 3 -14.84 -11.55 -11.07
CA ASP A 3 -14.56 -11.31 -9.65
C ASP A 3 -13.27 -10.52 -9.58
N PHE A 4 -13.34 -9.32 -9.00
CA PHE A 4 -12.15 -8.54 -8.71
C PHE A 4 -11.46 -9.19 -7.52
N ASP A 5 -10.26 -9.73 -7.72
CA ASP A 5 -9.46 -10.26 -6.63
C ASP A 5 -8.57 -9.13 -6.08
N ALA A 6 -8.97 -8.57 -4.94
CA ALA A 6 -8.25 -7.48 -4.31
C ALA A 6 -6.85 -7.89 -3.80
N VAL A 7 -6.69 -9.16 -3.41
CA VAL A 7 -5.42 -9.71 -2.95
C VAL A 7 -4.46 -9.84 -4.13
N ASP A 8 -4.90 -10.42 -5.24
CA ASP A 8 -4.09 -10.48 -6.47
C ASP A 8 -3.78 -9.07 -6.99
N ALA A 9 -4.75 -8.14 -6.96
CA ALA A 9 -4.50 -6.76 -7.34
C ALA A 9 -3.47 -6.08 -6.44
N ALA A 10 -3.53 -6.27 -5.12
CA ALA A 10 -2.56 -5.71 -4.18
C ALA A 10 -1.16 -6.31 -4.38
N HIS A 11 -1.06 -7.63 -4.57
CA HIS A 11 0.20 -8.31 -4.86
C HIS A 11 0.83 -7.84 -6.18
N GLN A 12 0.04 -7.71 -7.24
CA GLN A 12 0.57 -7.35 -8.55
C GLN A 12 0.84 -5.85 -8.71
N GLN A 13 0.09 -4.99 -8.00
CA GLN A 13 0.16 -3.54 -8.19
C GLN A 13 0.88 -2.83 -7.05
N LEU A 14 0.61 -3.17 -5.79
CA LEU A 14 1.16 -2.44 -4.64
C LEU A 14 2.54 -2.96 -4.22
N VAL A 15 2.73 -4.27 -4.12
CA VAL A 15 4.00 -4.85 -3.65
C VAL A 15 5.20 -4.39 -4.49
N PRO A 16 5.17 -4.42 -5.85
CA PRO A 16 6.30 -3.95 -6.64
C PRO A 16 6.60 -2.46 -6.45
N ARG A 17 5.56 -1.63 -6.29
CA ARG A 17 5.71 -0.18 -6.07
C ARG A 17 6.27 0.13 -4.69
N LEU A 18 5.78 -0.55 -3.66
CA LEU A 18 6.30 -0.45 -2.30
C LEU A 18 7.75 -0.93 -2.22
N ASN A 19 8.10 -2.02 -2.89
CA ASN A 19 9.48 -2.48 -2.99
C ASN A 19 10.37 -1.44 -3.68
N ARG A 20 9.87 -0.82 -4.76
CA ARG A 20 10.59 0.27 -5.43
C ARG A 20 10.78 1.48 -4.50
N LEU A 21 9.75 1.84 -3.73
CA LEU A 21 9.79 2.90 -2.75
C LEU A 21 10.83 2.60 -1.67
N CYS A 22 10.86 1.37 -1.15
CA CYS A 22 11.85 0.92 -0.17
C CYS A 22 13.29 1.03 -0.72
N GLU A 23 13.52 0.62 -1.96
CA GLU A 23 14.86 0.72 -2.58
C GLU A 23 15.34 2.17 -2.72
N MET A 24 14.44 3.11 -3.06
CA MET A 24 14.77 4.54 -3.10
C MET A 24 14.99 5.10 -1.68
N ALA A 25 14.08 4.77 -0.76
CA ALA A 25 14.16 5.20 0.64
C ALA A 25 15.44 4.75 1.33
N LYS A 26 15.97 3.57 1.00
CA LYS A 26 17.21 3.03 1.56
C LYS A 26 18.44 3.91 1.36
N ALA A 27 18.48 4.70 0.28
CA ALA A 27 19.60 5.59 -0.01
C ALA A 27 19.40 7.01 0.53
N GLU A 28 18.15 7.45 0.69
CA GLU A 28 17.79 8.86 0.83
C GLU A 28 17.07 9.22 2.13
N THR A 29 16.62 8.22 2.91
CA THR A 29 15.78 8.45 4.09
C THR A 29 16.35 7.83 5.35
N GLU A 30 15.74 8.16 6.49
CA GLU A 30 16.08 7.56 7.78
C GLU A 30 15.69 6.08 7.83
N PRO A 31 16.45 5.22 8.55
CA PRO A 31 16.15 3.80 8.66
C PRO A 31 14.74 3.48 9.16
N GLU A 32 14.13 4.36 9.97
CA GLU A 32 12.76 4.21 10.45
C GLU A 32 11.73 4.32 9.32
N VAL A 33 11.92 5.25 8.39
CA VAL A 33 11.05 5.45 7.22
C VAL A 33 11.10 4.22 6.32
N LEU A 34 12.30 3.71 6.05
CA LEU A 34 12.48 2.46 5.31
C LEU A 34 11.77 1.28 6.00
N SER A 35 12.00 1.12 7.31
CA SER A 35 11.43 0.01 8.08
C SER A 35 9.89 0.05 8.06
N PHE A 36 9.31 1.25 8.15
CA PHE A 36 7.87 1.45 8.06
C PHE A 36 7.29 0.94 6.72
N PHE A 37 7.86 1.35 5.59
CA PHE A 37 7.36 0.93 4.28
C PHE A 37 7.63 -0.56 3.99
N GLN A 38 8.75 -1.10 4.46
CA GLN A 38 9.06 -2.53 4.34
C GLN A 38 8.08 -3.41 5.11
N GLN A 39 7.66 -2.96 6.30
CA GLN A 39 6.64 -3.65 7.09
C GLN A 39 5.30 -3.71 6.33
N ILE A 40 4.85 -2.58 5.78
CA ILE A 40 3.61 -2.53 4.98
C ILE A 40 3.72 -3.43 3.76
N ALA A 41 4.84 -3.38 3.03
CA ALA A 41 5.08 -4.23 1.86
C ALA A 41 4.97 -5.72 2.21
N THR A 42 5.60 -6.12 3.33
CA THR A 42 5.59 -7.50 3.80
C THR A 42 4.18 -7.94 4.20
N GLN A 43 3.43 -7.09 4.92
CA GLN A 43 2.05 -7.39 5.32
C GLN A 43 1.15 -7.59 4.09
N ILE A 44 1.29 -6.75 3.07
CA ILE A 44 0.52 -6.90 1.83
C ILE A 44 0.95 -8.16 1.08
N GLU A 45 2.24 -8.47 1.00
CA GLU A 45 2.76 -9.64 0.28
C GLU A 45 2.31 -10.99 0.87
N VAL A 46 2.07 -11.05 2.17
CA VAL A 46 1.61 -12.28 2.85
C VAL A 46 0.10 -12.35 3.04
N ALA A 47 -0.64 -11.32 2.61
CA ALA A 47 -2.09 -11.27 2.73
C ALA A 47 -2.73 -12.44 1.95
N GLN A 48 -3.67 -13.14 2.59
CA GLN A 48 -4.36 -14.27 1.96
C GLN A 48 -5.82 -13.95 1.65
N ASP A 49 -6.38 -12.94 2.32
CA ASP A 49 -7.73 -12.47 2.10
C ASP A 49 -7.84 -10.94 2.22
N GLU A 50 -9.03 -10.42 1.94
CA GLU A 50 -9.32 -8.99 1.94
C GLU A 50 -9.23 -8.36 3.35
N THR A 51 -9.45 -9.14 4.40
CA THR A 51 -9.38 -8.66 5.79
C THR A 51 -7.93 -8.37 6.16
N ASP A 52 -6.99 -9.20 5.69
CA ASP A 52 -5.55 -9.00 5.87
C ASP A 52 -5.06 -7.67 5.26
N LEU A 53 -5.73 -7.15 4.22
CA LEU A 53 -5.37 -5.90 3.54
C LEU A 53 -5.80 -4.64 4.30
N MET A 54 -6.81 -4.73 5.19
CA MET A 54 -7.36 -3.56 5.87
C MET A 54 -6.30 -2.85 6.75
N GLY A 55 -5.51 -3.63 7.49
CA GLY A 55 -4.43 -3.14 8.35
C GLY A 55 -3.36 -2.34 7.59
N PRO A 56 -2.66 -2.94 6.62
CA PRO A 56 -1.63 -2.24 5.86
C PRO A 56 -2.17 -1.05 5.06
N PHE A 57 -3.41 -1.11 4.54
CA PHE A 57 -4.01 0.05 3.85
C PHE A 57 -4.30 1.20 4.81
N MET A 58 -4.78 0.91 6.02
CA MET A 58 -4.95 1.91 7.06
C MET A 58 -3.59 2.51 7.45
N GLU A 59 -2.57 1.69 7.70
CA GLU A 59 -1.23 2.18 8.02
C GLU A 59 -0.66 3.06 6.91
N LEU A 60 -0.78 2.62 5.65
CA LEU A 60 -0.36 3.37 4.48
C LEU A 60 -1.07 4.73 4.40
N SER A 61 -2.38 4.79 4.63
CA SER A 61 -3.13 6.06 4.64
C SER A 61 -2.64 7.05 5.70
N THR A 62 -2.07 6.55 6.81
CA THR A 62 -1.50 7.42 7.87
C THR A 62 -0.12 7.97 7.51
N SER A 63 0.57 7.40 6.52
CA SER A 63 1.95 7.78 6.17
C SER A 63 2.10 9.27 5.84
N ALA A 64 1.11 9.87 5.18
CA ALA A 64 1.06 11.30 4.85
C ALA A 64 1.07 12.21 6.09
N PHE A 65 0.65 11.71 7.25
CA PHE A 65 0.58 12.46 8.51
C PHE A 65 1.77 12.21 9.43
N ARG A 66 2.70 11.32 9.07
CA ARG A 66 3.86 10.98 9.93
C ARG A 66 5.00 11.99 9.86
N GLY A 67 4.95 12.96 8.95
CA GLY A 67 5.95 14.03 8.85
C GLY A 67 7.31 13.58 8.27
N PHE A 68 7.33 12.47 7.52
CA PHE A 68 8.53 11.96 6.88
C PHE A 68 9.18 13.01 5.96
N GLN A 69 10.51 13.14 6.05
CA GLN A 69 11.28 13.96 5.12
C GLN A 69 11.59 13.14 3.87
N LEU A 70 10.71 13.23 2.87
CA LEU A 70 10.84 12.48 1.61
C LEU A 70 11.37 13.39 0.50
N SER A 71 12.20 12.85 -0.38
CA SER A 71 12.53 13.53 -1.63
C SER A 71 11.29 13.61 -2.54
N PHE A 72 11.30 14.54 -3.50
CA PHE A 72 10.18 14.72 -4.41
C PHE A 72 9.82 13.42 -5.16
N GLU A 73 10.82 12.64 -5.55
CA GLU A 73 10.64 11.39 -6.28
C GLU A 73 10.00 10.30 -5.41
N ILE A 74 10.42 10.19 -4.14
CA ILE A 74 9.84 9.23 -3.18
C ILE A 74 8.41 9.64 -2.82
N ALA A 75 8.16 10.95 -2.64
CA ALA A 75 6.82 11.46 -2.36
C ALA A 75 5.85 11.18 -3.52
N ALA A 76 6.27 11.39 -4.78
CA ALA A 76 5.45 11.08 -5.94
C ALA A 76 5.12 9.58 -6.03
N LEU A 77 6.08 8.70 -5.73
CA LEU A 77 5.84 7.26 -5.70
C LEU A 77 4.91 6.84 -4.55
N LEU A 78 5.02 7.50 -3.39
CA LEU A 78 4.09 7.30 -2.28
C LEU A 78 2.66 7.70 -2.65
N ASP A 79 2.48 8.81 -3.35
CA ASP A 79 1.17 9.25 -3.85
C ASP A 79 0.56 8.24 -4.82
N GLU A 80 1.37 7.67 -5.73
CA GLU A 80 0.90 6.58 -6.60
C GLU A 80 0.46 5.35 -5.80
N VAL A 81 1.26 4.93 -4.81
CA VAL A 81 0.93 3.80 -3.93
C VAL A 81 -0.38 4.06 -3.18
N LEU A 82 -0.58 5.28 -2.68
CA LEU A 82 -1.80 5.70 -2.00
C LEU A 82 -3.01 5.67 -2.94
N ASP A 83 -2.90 6.22 -4.16
CA ASP A 83 -3.99 6.18 -5.16
C ASP A 83 -4.41 4.75 -5.49
N HIS A 84 -3.44 3.87 -5.76
CA HIS A 84 -3.71 2.46 -6.03
C HIS A 84 -4.37 1.76 -4.83
N SER A 85 -3.90 2.02 -3.61
CA SER A 85 -4.49 1.43 -2.40
C SER A 85 -5.92 1.90 -2.16
N SER A 86 -6.22 3.19 -2.43
CA SER A 86 -7.57 3.75 -2.33
C SER A 86 -8.51 3.09 -3.32
N ARG A 87 -8.08 2.91 -4.57
CA ARG A 87 -8.89 2.27 -5.61
C ARG A 87 -9.23 0.82 -5.29
N ILE A 88 -8.26 0.05 -4.78
CA ILE A 88 -8.51 -1.33 -4.33
C ILE A 88 -9.51 -1.33 -3.17
N SER A 89 -9.31 -0.44 -2.19
CA SER A 89 -10.22 -0.28 -1.04
C SER A 89 -11.65 0.10 -1.43
N GLU A 90 -11.82 0.97 -2.43
CA GLU A 90 -13.13 1.39 -2.92
C GLU A 90 -13.88 0.25 -3.61
N VAL A 91 -13.18 -0.59 -4.38
CA VAL A 91 -13.80 -1.76 -5.02
C VAL A 91 -14.21 -2.78 -3.95
N LEU A 92 -13.31 -3.07 -3.00
CA LEU A 92 -13.60 -3.93 -1.84
C LEU A 92 -14.85 -3.48 -1.07
N ALA A 93 -14.96 -2.18 -0.78
CA ALA A 93 -16.10 -1.64 -0.05
C ALA A 93 -17.42 -1.82 -0.82
N ARG A 94 -17.40 -1.70 -2.15
CA ARG A 94 -18.59 -1.87 -3.00
C ARG A 94 -19.02 -3.34 -3.09
N ASP A 95 -18.08 -4.26 -3.24
CA ASP A 95 -18.38 -5.69 -3.31
C ASP A 95 -18.94 -6.21 -1.98
N SER A 96 -18.50 -5.65 -0.86
CA SER A 96 -19.06 -5.92 0.47
C SER A 96 -20.53 -5.45 0.62
N GLU A 97 -20.91 -4.34 -0.03
CA GLU A 97 -22.27 -3.78 0.01
C GLU A 97 -23.27 -4.57 -0.85
N GLU A 98 -22.84 -5.24 -1.93
CA GLU A 98 -23.73 -6.04 -2.80
C GLU A 98 -24.11 -7.40 -2.20
N VAL A 99 -23.42 -7.85 -1.14
CA VAL A 99 -23.63 -9.15 -0.47
C VAL A 99 -24.58 -9.04 0.74
N HIS A 100 -25.08 -7.85 1.08
CA HIS A 100 -26.07 -7.60 2.15
C HIS A 100 -27.45 -7.17 1.61
#